data_AF-X0WHA8-F1
#
_entry.id   AF-X0WHA8-F1
#
_cell.length_a   1.000
_cell.length_b   1.000
_cell.length_c   1.000
_cell.angle_alpha   90.00
_cell.angle_beta   90.00
_cell.angle_gamma   90.00
#
_symmetry.space_group_name_H-M   'P 1'
#
loop_
_entity.id
_entity.type
_entity.pdbx_description
1 polymer ?
#
loop_
_entity_poly.entity_id
_entity_poly.type
_entity_poly.pdbx_seq_one_letter_code
_entity_poly.pdbx_strand_id
1 'polypeptide(L)' 'YRDSLKNGKELTEEEFEAAGGNDSLIHLDFMIGSGEMNVDGILEDDSAEPVMRNGEWAFEV' A
#
# COMPACT_ATOMS: atom_id res chain seq x y z
N TYR A 1 6.60 -3.89 7.26
CA TYR A 1 7.00 -3.05 8.41
C TYR A 1 5.83 -2.92 9.37
N ARG A 2 6.06 -2.99 10.68
CA ARG A 2 4.98 -2.88 11.67
C ARG A 2 4.33 -1.49 11.69
N ASP A 3 5.10 -0.45 11.40
CA ASP A 3 4.68 0.95 11.38
C ASP A 3 3.67 1.27 10.26
N SER A 4 3.48 0.36 9.29
CA SER A 4 2.47 0.49 8.23
C SER A 4 1.05 0.26 8.73
N LEU A 5 0.89 -0.32 9.93
CA LEU A 5 -0.39 -0.43 10.63
C LEU A 5 -0.43 0.54 11.80
N LYS A 6 -1.59 1.17 12.02
CA LYS A 6 -1.82 2.02 13.19
C LYS A 6 -1.61 1.19 14.46
N ASN A 7 -0.69 1.63 15.33
CA ASN A 7 -0.26 0.90 16.54
C ASN A 7 0.31 -0.51 16.25
N GLY A 8 0.95 -0.72 15.09
CA GLY A 8 1.44 -2.04 14.71
C GLY A 8 2.65 -2.56 15.50
N LYS A 9 3.37 -1.70 16.24
CA LYS A 9 4.51 -2.12 17.08
C LYS A 9 4.06 -2.77 18.39
N GLU A 10 2.83 -2.46 18.79
CA GLU A 10 2.19 -2.87 20.02
C GLU A 10 1.44 -4.20 19.85
N LEU A 11 1.18 -4.60 18.60
CA LEU A 11 0.55 -5.87 18.26
C LEU A 11 1.52 -7.04 18.48
N THR A 12 0.97 -8.15 18.98
CA THR A 12 1.62 -9.46 18.90
C THR A 12 1.81 -9.90 17.43
N GLU A 13 2.48 -11.03 17.20
CA GLU A 13 2.64 -11.60 15.86
C GLU A 13 1.30 -12.05 15.29
N GLU A 14 0.51 -12.80 16.06
CA GLU A 14 -0.82 -13.27 15.68
C GLU A 14 -1.79 -12.11 15.37
N GLU A 15 -1.80 -11.06 16.19
CA GLU A 15 -2.63 -9.87 15.95
C GLU A 15 -2.17 -9.08 14.71
N PHE A 16 -0.86 -9.02 14.45
CA PHE A 16 -0.31 -8.35 13.28
C PHE A 16 -0.69 -9.08 11.98
N GLU A 17 -0.58 -10.41 11.97
CA GLU A 17 -1.00 -11.24 10.85
C GLU A 17 -2.52 -11.18 10.62
N ALA A 18 -3.31 -11.27 11.70
CA ALA A 18 -4.78 -11.17 11.63
C ALA A 18 -5.24 -9.80 11.10
N ALA A 19 -4.46 -8.73 11.33
CA ALA A 19 -4.70 -7.41 10.76
C ALA A 19 -4.24 -7.25 9.30
N GLY A 20 -3.73 -8.32 8.67
CA GLY A 20 -3.27 -8.34 7.28
C GLY A 20 -1.78 -8.05 7.10
N GLY A 21 -1.01 -7.98 8.19
CA GLY A 21 0.45 -7.87 8.13
C GLY A 21 1.08 -9.16 7.61
N ASN A 22 2.03 -9.03 6.69
CA ASN A 22 2.84 -10.16 6.23
C ASN A 22 4.12 -10.27 7.08
N ASP A 23 4.35 -11.43 7.70
CA ASP A 23 5.59 -11.74 8.42
C ASP A 23 6.51 -12.65 7.61
N SER A 24 7.77 -12.23 7.46
CA SER A 24 8.78 -13.00 6.71
C SER A 24 10.18 -12.57 7.11
N LEU A 25 11.11 -13.53 7.08
CA LEU A 25 12.53 -13.27 7.27
C LEU A 25 13.14 -12.45 6.13
N ILE A 26 12.53 -12.47 4.95
CA ILE A 26 13.05 -11.82 3.75
C ILE A 26 12.08 -10.73 3.32
N HIS A 27 12.62 -9.55 3.10
CA HIS A 27 11.94 -8.42 2.46
C HIS A 27 12.80 -7.97 1.28
N LEU A 28 12.29 -8.12 0.07
CA LEU A 28 12.99 -7.77 -1.16
C LEU A 28 12.08 -6.86 -2.00
N ASP A 29 12.53 -5.63 -2.19
CA ASP A 29 11.86 -4.67 -3.06
C ASP A 29 12.23 -4.91 -4.52
N PHE A 30 11.25 -4.77 -5.41
CA PHE A 30 11.46 -4.70 -6.85
C PHE A 30 10.57 -3.59 -7.43
N MET A 31 11.08 -2.88 -8.43
CA MET A 31 10.44 -1.69 -8.97
C MET A 31 9.49 -2.04 -10.12
N ILE A 32 8.31 -1.42 -10.12
CA ILE A 32 7.27 -1.60 -11.16
C ILE A 32 6.84 -0.29 -11.84
N GLY A 33 7.34 0.86 -11.38
CA GLY A 33 6.93 2.18 -11.85
C GLY A 33 7.47 2.52 -13.25
N SER A 34 6.71 3.32 -14.00
CA SER A 34 7.13 3.88 -15.29
C SER A 34 6.32 5.15 -15.62
N GLY A 35 6.75 5.90 -16.64
CA GLY A 35 5.99 7.04 -17.19
C GLY A 35 4.72 6.64 -17.97
N GLU A 36 4.45 5.34 -18.10
CA GLU A 36 3.22 4.80 -18.70
C GLU A 36 2.27 4.21 -17.64
N MET A 37 2.64 4.28 -16.36
CA MET A 37 1.87 3.69 -15.26
C MET A 37 0.67 4.55 -14.88
N ASN A 38 -0.49 3.91 -14.72
CA ASN A 38 -1.69 4.51 -14.15
C ASN A 38 -2.04 3.75 -12.86
N VAL A 39 -2.46 4.47 -11.83
CA VAL A 39 -2.86 3.90 -10.53
C VAL A 39 -4.20 4.49 -10.12
N ASP A 40 -5.13 3.62 -9.76
CA ASP A 40 -6.42 3.97 -9.18
C ASP A 40 -6.48 3.51 -7.72
N GLY A 41 -6.99 4.37 -6.85
CA GLY A 41 -7.44 4.00 -5.53
C GLY A 41 -8.88 3.49 -5.63
N ILE A 42 -9.16 2.36 -4.98
CA ILE A 42 -10.52 1.80 -4.89
C ILE A 42 -11.07 2.13 -3.51
N LEU A 43 -12.22 2.80 -3.47
CA LEU A 43 -12.93 3.16 -2.25
C LEU A 43 -13.73 1.97 -1.69
N GLU A 44 -14.22 2.10 -0.46
CA GLU A 44 -15.03 1.06 0.21
C GLU A 44 -16.35 0.75 -0.53
N ASP A 45 -16.83 1.68 -1.35
CA ASP A 45 -18.04 1.52 -2.19
C ASP A 45 -17.73 0.99 -3.60
N ASP A 46 -16.52 0.46 -3.81
CA ASP A 46 -15.96 -0.04 -5.08
C ASP A 46 -15.79 1.03 -6.18
N SER A 47 -16.04 2.31 -5.90
CA SER A 47 -15.73 3.37 -6.84
C SER A 47 -14.22 3.61 -6.95
N ALA A 48 -13.77 4.05 -8.12
CA ALA A 48 -12.36 4.25 -8.42
C ALA A 48 -12.02 5.74 -8.54
N GLU A 49 -10.97 6.17 -7.85
CA GLU A 49 -10.41 7.52 -7.95
C GLU A 49 -8.98 7.49 -8.49
N PRO A 50 -8.64 8.36 -9.45
CA PRO A 50 -7.29 8.40 -10.02
C PRO A 50 -6.28 8.90 -8.99
N VAL A 51 -5.25 8.11 -8.72
CA VAL A 51 -4.13 8.49 -7.83
C VAL A 51 -2.91 8.91 -8.66
N MET A 52 -2.56 8.13 -9.68
CA MET A 52 -1.50 8.47 -10.63
C MET A 52 -1.95 8.28 -12.09
N ARG A 53 -1.44 9.13 -12.98
CA ARG A 53 -1.59 9.02 -14.43
C ARG A 53 -0.28 9.30 -15.15
N ASN A 54 0.09 8.44 -16.09
CA ASN A 54 1.35 8.51 -16.84
C ASN A 54 2.58 8.70 -15.92
N GLY A 55 2.61 7.97 -14.80
CA GLY A 55 3.70 8.02 -13.84
C GLY A 55 3.72 9.23 -12.89
N GLU A 56 2.77 10.16 -12.99
CA GLU A 56 2.68 11.36 -12.16
C GLU A 56 1.41 11.40 -11.32
N TRP A 57 1.37 12.26 -10.29
CA TRP A 57 0.15 12.46 -9.47
C TRP A 57 -1.00 13.00 -10.32
N ALA A 58 -2.20 12.46 -10.10
CA ALA A 58 -3.40 12.83 -10.86
C ALA A 58 -4.10 14.11 -10.35
N PHE A 59 -3.62 14.70 -9.26
CA PHE A 59 -4.17 15.88 -8.60
C PHE A 59 -3.08 16.92 -8.31
N GLU A 60 -3.47 18.19 -8.13
CA GLU A 60 -2.55 19.24 -7.69
C GLU A 60 -2.17 19.04 -6.22
N VAL A 61 -0.89 19.21 -5.92
CA VAL A 61 -0.28 19.01 -4.59
C VAL A 61 0.17 20.36 -4.02
#